data_AF-A0A351ARG5-F1
#
_entry.id   AF-A0A351ARG5-F1
#
_cell.length_a   1.000
_cell.length_b   1.000
_cell.length_c   1.000
_cell.angle_alpha   90.00
_cell.angle_beta   90.00
_cell.angle_gamma   90.00
#
_symmetry.space_group_name_H-M   'P 1'
#
loop_
_entity.id
_entity.type
_entity.pdbx_description
1 polymer ?
#
loop_
_entity_poly.entity_id
_entity_poly.type
_entity_poly.pdbx_seq_one_letter_code
_entity_poly.pdbx_strand_id
1 'polypeptide(L)'
;VEASIRTYVQYCTNANFIFSGSQREMMGAMFTSSARPFYQSATIINLSRIEMSEYSKFCDRLFEEYGRHLDADVVPTLYEEFDGITFYLQKIMNVLFMRTHEGEICNKDSLSEAVNYVIDF
;
A
#
# COMPACT_ATOMS: atom_id res chain seq x y z
N VAL A 1 -5.01 0.37 29.38
CA VAL A 1 -4.40 -0.49 28.33
C VAL A 1 -3.04 0.04 27.88
N GLU A 2 -2.93 1.27 27.36
CA GLU A 2 -1.63 1.85 26.89
C GLU A 2 -0.48 1.73 27.91
N ALA A 3 -0.70 2.13 29.16
CA ALA A 3 0.34 2.07 30.20
C ALA A 3 0.88 0.64 30.44
N SER A 4 0.02 -0.37 30.34
CA SER A 4 0.42 -1.77 30.49
C SER A 4 1.30 -2.22 29.31
N ILE A 5 0.91 -1.87 28.08
CA ILE A 5 1.71 -2.18 26.88
C ILE A 5 3.08 -1.52 26.99
N ARG A 6 3.14 -0.25 27.41
CA ARG A 6 4.41 0.48 27.62
C ARG A 6 5.34 -0.28 28.56
N THR A 7 4.81 -0.77 29.68
CA THR A 7 5.59 -1.52 30.66
C THR A 7 6.19 -2.79 30.08
N TYR A 8 5.48 -3.50 29.19
CA TYR A 8 6.06 -4.69 28.55
C TYR A 8 7.10 -4.32 27.49
N VAL A 9 6.81 -3.31 26.67
CA VAL A 9 7.71 -2.85 25.60
C VAL A 9 9.05 -2.38 26.15
N GLN A 10 9.06 -1.60 27.24
CA GLN A 10 10.31 -1.06 27.81
C GLN A 10 11.27 -2.13 28.37
N TYR A 11 10.75 -3.29 28.78
CA TYR A 11 11.55 -4.39 29.34
C TYR A 11 11.88 -5.48 28.31
N CYS A 12 11.36 -5.36 27.08
CA CYS A 12 11.64 -6.29 26.00
C CYS A 12 12.87 -5.83 25.20
N THR A 13 14.03 -6.44 25.44
CA THR A 13 15.31 -6.01 24.87
C THR A 13 15.67 -6.71 23.55
N ASN A 14 14.86 -7.65 23.10
CA ASN A 14 15.14 -8.51 21.95
C ASN A 14 14.08 -8.37 20.83
N ALA A 15 13.28 -7.31 20.84
CA ALA A 15 12.28 -7.04 19.81
C ALA A 15 12.22 -5.55 19.48
N ASN A 16 11.89 -5.27 18.21
CA ASN A 16 11.51 -3.93 17.76
C ASN A 16 9.99 -3.87 17.61
N PHE A 17 9.38 -2.79 18.11
CA PHE A 17 7.94 -2.61 18.05
C PHE A 17 7.57 -1.56 17.00
N ILE A 18 6.70 -1.94 16.07
CA ILE A 18 6.13 -1.05 15.06
C ILE A 18 4.64 -0.88 15.36
N PHE A 19 4.22 0.37 15.55
CA PHE A 19 2.81 0.70 15.77
C PHE A 19 2.23 1.28 14.47
N SER A 20 1.13 0.70 13.99
CA SER A 20 0.45 1.11 12.76
C SER A 20 -1.06 0.89 12.89
N GLY A 21 -1.87 1.76 12.28
CA GLY A 21 -3.34 1.68 12.35
C GLY A 21 -4.04 2.87 11.69
N SER A 22 -5.34 2.69 11.42
CA SER A 22 -6.17 3.62 10.65
C SER A 22 -6.60 4.89 11.42
N GLN A 23 -6.60 4.85 12.75
CA GLN A 23 -6.93 6.01 13.58
C GLN A 23 -5.72 6.92 13.79
N ARG A 24 -5.41 7.71 12.75
CA ARG A 24 -4.22 8.57 12.70
C ARG A 24 -4.12 9.55 13.87
N GLU A 25 -5.24 10.16 14.27
CA GLU A 25 -5.25 11.12 15.38
C GLU A 25 -4.94 10.45 16.73
N MET A 26 -5.60 9.33 17.02
CA MET A 26 -5.35 8.57 18.25
C MET A 26 -3.89 8.09 18.31
N MET A 27 -3.39 7.53 17.20
CA MET A 27 -2.03 7.02 17.12
C MET A 27 -1.00 8.13 17.25
N GLY A 28 -1.22 9.28 16.58
CA GLY A 28 -0.39 10.45 16.73
C GLY A 28 -0.34 10.92 18.18
N ALA A 29 -1.51 11.09 18.81
CA ALA A 29 -1.62 11.57 20.19
C ALA A 29 -0.94 10.64 21.21
N MET A 30 -0.93 9.33 20.97
CA MET A 30 -0.25 8.34 21.82
C MET A 30 1.25 8.64 21.98
N PHE A 31 1.91 9.14 20.94
CA PHE A 31 3.36 9.42 20.94
C PHE A 31 3.72 10.91 21.04
N THR A 32 2.79 11.83 20.76
CA THR A 32 3.05 13.29 20.78
C THR A 32 2.44 14.03 21.97
N SER A 33 1.55 13.40 22.75
CA SER A 33 0.94 14.05 23.93
C SER A 33 1.69 13.70 25.21
N SER A 34 2.12 14.71 25.97
CA SER A 34 2.80 14.54 27.26
C SER A 34 1.93 13.87 28.34
N ALA A 35 0.61 13.87 28.16
CA ALA A 35 -0.34 13.19 29.04
C ALA A 35 -0.43 11.67 28.78
N ARG A 36 0.21 11.15 27.72
CA ARG A 36 0.08 9.75 27.30
C ARG A 36 1.31 8.92 27.67
N PRO A 37 1.14 7.62 27.96
CA PRO A 37 2.24 6.78 28.39
C PRO A 37 3.43 6.71 27.42
N PHE A 38 3.17 6.74 26.12
CA PHE A 38 4.17 6.57 25.06
C PHE A 38 4.73 7.91 24.54
N TYR A 39 4.57 8.99 25.30
CA TYR A 39 5.11 10.29 24.91
C TYR A 39 6.61 10.20 24.60
N GLN A 40 6.98 10.60 23.37
CA GLN A 40 8.37 10.59 22.87
C GLN A 40 9.09 9.23 22.95
N SER A 41 8.36 8.11 23.05
CA SER A 41 8.97 6.78 23.15
C SER A 41 9.13 6.04 21.83
N ALA A 42 8.83 6.69 20.69
CA ALA A 42 8.97 6.13 19.35
C ALA A 42 9.36 7.19 18.32
N THR A 43 10.00 6.75 17.23
CA THR A 43 10.19 7.57 16.03
C THR A 43 8.93 7.53 15.18
N ILE A 44 8.39 8.70 14.83
CA ILE A 44 7.21 8.82 13.98
C ILE A 44 7.65 8.83 12.51
N ILE A 45 7.17 7.87 11.74
CA ILE A 45 7.34 7.82 10.29
C ILE A 45 5.99 8.11 9.64
N ASN A 46 5.91 9.21 8.90
CA ASN A 46 4.73 9.52 8.10
C ASN A 46 4.88 8.84 6.73
N LEU A 47 4.05 7.84 6.45
CA LEU A 47 3.93 7.29 5.11
C LEU A 47 3.02 8.18 4.26
N SER A 48 3.59 8.72 3.18
CA SER A 48 2.82 9.33 2.09
C SER A 48 2.23 8.24 1.19
N ARG A 49 1.35 8.66 0.28
CA ARG A 49 0.94 7.80 -0.84
C ARG A 49 2.18 7.42 -1.66
N ILE A 50 2.15 6.24 -2.26
CA ILE A 50 3.20 5.77 -3.16
C ILE A 50 3.12 6.60 -4.43
N GLU A 51 4.20 7.25 -4.85
CA GLU A 51 4.20 8.04 -6.08
C GLU A 51 3.82 7.19 -7.30
N MET A 52 3.01 7.76 -8.21
CA MET A 52 2.57 7.08 -9.42
C MET A 52 3.74 6.49 -10.21
N SER A 53 4.83 7.25 -10.33
CA SER A 53 6.04 6.81 -11.06
C SER A 53 6.73 5.60 -10.43
N GLU A 54 6.75 5.52 -9.09
CA GLU A 54 7.31 4.36 -8.38
C GLU A 54 6.39 3.14 -8.51
N TYR A 55 5.08 3.37 -8.51
CA TYR A 55 4.10 2.30 -8.73
C TYR A 55 4.16 1.76 -10.17
N SER A 56 4.27 2.63 -11.19
CA SER A 56 4.48 2.25 -12.59
C SER A 56 5.73 1.40 -12.75
N LYS A 57 6.89 1.84 -12.22
CA LYS A 57 8.13 1.05 -12.27
C LYS A 57 7.98 -0.34 -11.64
N PHE A 58 7.24 -0.43 -10.53
CA PHE A 58 6.96 -1.71 -9.88
C PHE A 58 6.16 -2.64 -10.80
N CYS A 59 5.08 -2.13 -11.41
CA CYS A 59 4.23 -2.88 -12.32
C CYS A 59 5.00 -3.31 -13.58
N ASP A 60 5.68 -2.38 -14.24
CA ASP A 60 6.46 -2.66 -15.45
C ASP A 60 7.50 -3.75 -15.17
N ARG A 61 8.28 -3.61 -14.10
CA ARG A 61 9.29 -4.61 -13.71
C ARG A 61 8.66 -5.99 -13.47
N LEU A 62 7.51 -6.03 -12.79
CA LEU A 62 6.83 -7.30 -12.50
C LEU A 62 6.28 -7.97 -13.75
N PHE A 63 5.72 -7.20 -14.70
CA PHE A 63 5.23 -7.77 -15.96
C PHE A 63 6.40 -8.33 -16.79
N GLU A 64 7.46 -7.54 -16.95
CA GLU A 64 8.65 -7.93 -17.72
C GLU A 64 9.35 -9.17 -17.14
N GLU A 65 9.41 -9.31 -15.81
CA GLU A 65 9.97 -10.48 -15.13
C GLU A 65 9.27 -11.81 -15.53
N TYR A 66 8.02 -11.74 -15.96
CA TYR A 66 7.22 -12.89 -16.39
C TYR A 66 6.99 -12.93 -17.91
N GLY A 67 7.78 -12.16 -18.68
CA GLY A 67 7.66 -12.08 -20.13
C GLY A 67 6.32 -11.49 -20.59
N ARG A 68 5.70 -10.65 -19.77
CA ARG A 68 4.45 -9.93 -20.06
C ARG A 68 4.80 -8.47 -20.27
N HIS A 69 4.00 -7.78 -21.06
CA HIS A 69 4.19 -6.36 -21.31
C HIS A 69 3.01 -5.55 -20.81
N LEU A 70 3.27 -4.30 -20.45
CA LEU A 70 2.28 -3.37 -19.93
C LEU A 70 2.35 -2.09 -20.74
N ASP A 71 1.22 -1.65 -21.29
CA ASP A 71 1.17 -0.36 -21.96
C ASP A 71 1.41 0.77 -20.94
N ALA A 72 2.22 1.76 -21.34
CA ALA A 72 2.70 2.83 -20.47
C ALA A 72 1.58 3.69 -19.86
N ASP A 73 0.37 3.60 -20.39
CA ASP A 73 -0.77 4.39 -19.99
C ASP A 73 -1.78 3.63 -19.10
N VAL A 74 -1.62 2.30 -18.92
CA VAL A 74 -2.47 1.49 -18.04
C VAL A 74 -2.32 1.91 -16.59
N VAL A 75 -1.09 1.99 -16.09
CA VAL A 75 -0.85 2.33 -14.68
C VAL A 75 -1.26 3.77 -14.36
N PRO A 76 -0.91 4.80 -15.17
CA PRO A 76 -1.37 6.17 -14.91
C PRO A 76 -2.89 6.28 -14.86
N THR A 77 -3.60 5.64 -15.80
CA THR A 77 -5.07 5.69 -15.82
C THR A 77 -5.68 5.02 -14.61
N LEU A 78 -5.20 3.85 -14.23
CA LEU A 78 -5.64 3.18 -13.01
C LEU A 78 -5.34 4.01 -11.75
N TYR A 79 -4.16 4.63 -11.71
CA TYR A 79 -3.72 5.43 -10.56
C TYR A 79 -4.60 6.67 -10.36
N GLU A 80 -4.94 7.37 -11.44
CA GLU A 80 -5.83 8.53 -11.43
C GLU A 80 -7.26 8.15 -11.02
N GLU A 81 -7.80 7.03 -11.53
CA GLU A 81 -9.17 6.59 -11.24
C GLU A 81 -9.40 6.26 -9.77
N PHE A 82 -8.40 5.66 -9.09
CA PHE A 82 -8.51 5.23 -7.70
C PHE A 82 -7.74 6.13 -6.70
N ASP A 83 -7.33 7.32 -7.12
CA ASP A 83 -6.63 8.33 -6.29
C ASP A 83 -5.41 7.76 -5.52
N GLY A 84 -4.67 6.84 -6.15
CA GLY A 84 -3.49 6.23 -5.55
C GLY A 84 -3.76 5.27 -4.38
N ILE A 85 -5.01 4.85 -4.15
CA ILE A 85 -5.35 3.94 -3.05
C ILE A 85 -4.80 2.53 -3.33
N THR A 86 -3.72 2.17 -2.64
CA THR A 86 -2.94 0.94 -2.88
C THR A 86 -3.78 -0.32 -2.94
N PHE A 87 -4.83 -0.43 -2.12
CA PHE A 87 -5.71 -1.61 -2.11
C PHE A 87 -6.38 -1.84 -3.47
N TYR A 88 -6.99 -0.82 -4.06
CA TYR A 88 -7.66 -0.94 -5.36
C TYR A 88 -6.66 -1.14 -6.49
N LEU A 89 -5.57 -0.36 -6.48
CA LEU A 89 -4.51 -0.48 -7.47
C LEU A 89 -3.95 -1.90 -7.53
N GLN A 90 -3.63 -2.48 -6.38
CA GLN A 90 -3.10 -3.84 -6.31
C GLN A 90 -4.16 -4.88 -6.69
N LYS A 91 -5.41 -4.75 -6.23
CA LYS A 91 -6.47 -5.72 -6.54
C LYS A 91 -6.73 -5.78 -8.04
N ILE A 92 -6.84 -4.63 -8.71
CA ILE A 92 -7.07 -4.55 -10.16
C ILE A 92 -5.82 -4.98 -10.94
N MET A 93 -4.61 -4.56 -10.53
CA MET A 93 -3.40 -4.99 -11.21
C MET A 93 -3.15 -6.49 -11.10
N ASN A 94 -3.53 -7.14 -10.00
CA ASN A 94 -3.45 -8.60 -9.89
C ASN A 94 -4.37 -9.29 -10.91
N VAL A 95 -5.56 -8.74 -11.15
CA VAL A 95 -6.50 -9.28 -12.16
C VAL A 95 -5.94 -9.10 -13.56
N LEU A 96 -5.42 -7.90 -13.87
CA LEU A 96 -4.77 -7.63 -15.15
C LEU A 96 -3.57 -8.57 -15.36
N PHE A 97 -2.70 -8.70 -14.36
CA PHE A 97 -1.57 -9.62 -14.41
C PHE A 97 -2.02 -11.06 -14.65
N MET A 98 -3.02 -11.56 -13.93
CA MET A 98 -3.56 -12.91 -14.10
C MET A 98 -4.10 -13.16 -15.52
N ARG A 99 -4.67 -12.13 -16.17
CA ARG A 99 -5.28 -12.23 -17.50
C ARG A 99 -4.29 -12.04 -18.65
N THR A 100 -3.15 -11.38 -18.41
CA THR A 100 -2.10 -11.21 -19.42
C THR A 100 -1.17 -12.43 -19.42
N HIS A 101 -1.14 -13.14 -20.54
CA HIS A 101 -0.25 -14.28 -20.73
C HIS A 101 1.16 -13.84 -21.19
N GLU A 102 2.12 -14.77 -21.14
CA GLU A 102 3.48 -14.53 -21.64
C GLU A 102 3.45 -14.15 -23.13
N GLY A 103 4.17 -13.09 -23.49
CA GLY A 103 4.19 -12.49 -24.83
C GLY A 103 3.02 -11.55 -25.12
N GLU A 104 2.04 -11.41 -24.23
CA GLU A 104 0.92 -10.49 -24.40
C GLU A 104 1.20 -9.11 -23.79
N ILE A 105 0.49 -8.12 -24.31
CA ILE A 105 0.53 -6.73 -23.84
C ILE A 105 -0.79 -6.42 -23.15
N CYS A 106 -0.71 -6.03 -21.87
CA CYS A 106 -1.85 -5.48 -21.14
C CYS A 106 -2.09 -4.04 -21.59
N ASN A 107 -3.25 -3.81 -22.21
CA ASN A 107 -3.69 -2.51 -22.71
C ASN A 107 -4.82 -1.93 -21.86
N LYS A 108 -5.21 -0.69 -22.17
CA LYS A 108 -6.31 -0.01 -21.48
C LYS A 108 -7.68 -0.66 -21.64
N ASP A 109 -7.94 -1.35 -22.75
CA ASP A 109 -9.23 -1.97 -23.00
C ASP A 109 -9.54 -3.04 -21.92
N SER A 110 -8.49 -3.65 -21.35
CA SER A 110 -8.59 -4.64 -20.28
C SER A 110 -8.94 -4.06 -18.91
N LEU A 111 -8.79 -2.74 -18.69
CA LEU A 111 -9.05 -2.09 -17.40
C LEU A 111 -10.51 -2.20 -16.99
N SER A 112 -11.44 -1.86 -17.88
CA SER A 112 -12.88 -1.85 -17.59
C SER A 112 -13.37 -3.21 -17.11
N GLU A 113 -12.88 -4.29 -17.73
CA GLU A 113 -13.25 -5.65 -17.34
C GLU A 113 -12.63 -6.07 -16.01
N ALA A 114 -11.40 -5.64 -15.74
CA ALA A 114 -10.73 -5.92 -14.47
C ALA A 114 -11.38 -5.17 -13.31
N VAL A 115 -11.78 -3.92 -13.51
CA VAL A 115 -12.53 -3.11 -12.53
C VAL A 115 -13.87 -3.76 -12.21
N ASN A 116 -14.66 -4.13 -13.23
CA ASN A 116 -15.95 -4.80 -13.03
C ASN A 116 -15.78 -6.11 -12.25
N TYR A 117 -14.78 -6.93 -12.61
CA TYR A 117 -14.49 -8.16 -11.89
C TYR A 117 -14.17 -7.94 -10.40
N VAL A 118 -13.54 -6.81 -10.06
CA VAL A 118 -13.20 -6.45 -8.68
C VAL A 118 -14.39 -5.92 -7.88
N ILE A 119 -15.36 -5.27 -8.55
CA ILE A 119 -16.59 -4.71 -7.96
C ILE A 119 -17.67 -5.78 -7.77
N ASP A 120 -17.76 -6.73 -8.71
CA ASP A 120 -18.74 -7.83 -8.66
C ASP A 120 -18.41 -8.90 -7.59
N PHE A 121 -17.30 -8.73 -6.87
CA PHE A 121 -16.80 -9.58 -5.77
C PHE A 121 -16.74 -8.83 -4.44
#